data_AF-A0A7Y3CFS3-F1
#
_entry.id   AF-A0A7Y3CFS3-F1
#
_cell.length_a   1.000
_cell.length_b   1.000
_cell.length_c   1.000
_cell.angle_alpha   90.00
_cell.angle_beta   90.00
_cell.angle_gamma   90.00
#
_symmetry.space_group_name_H-M   'P 1'
#
loop_
_entity.id
_entity.type
_entity.pdbx_description
1 polymer ?
#
loop_
_entity_poly.entity_id
_entity_poly.type
_entity_poly.pdbx_seq_one_letter_code
_entity_poly.pdbx_strand_id
1 'polypeptide(L)'
;MTPNKIIKFPTGGLGNWYAKNKRELPWRKTKDPYKIWLSEVMLQQTQVKTVIPYYQRWLEKFPYIQDLAVAPEQKVLKLWEGLGYYNRCHNFRKAAQLVCSQYNGQVPNHPDLFLELPGVGPYILAAVMSIAFNRALPVVDGNVLRVFTRYIELWDDIGKSETRKTIYQYLLDLIPKANPGDFNQAMMELGALICTPKNPTCSSCPLEKFCQAKAKGMVDSLPVRARKKKTPLYRVALAVMLKNDKFLIQKRPTTGHLAGMWEFPGGKIEPNESAKQAIARECREELDASVKIIHELKKVKHAYTHFKIELNIFICRLSSVTVRPLQDQPIRWIGLDEMSQYPFPAANYKFFKELETTLKKGVMMN
;
A
#
# COMPACT_ATOMS: atom_id res chain seq x y z
N MET A 1 10.46 -2.24 -35.43
CA MET A 1 10.43 -3.69 -35.74
C MET A 1 8.97 -4.10 -35.87
N THR A 2 8.62 -4.69 -37.00
CA THR A 2 7.25 -5.03 -37.43
C THR A 2 6.55 -6.02 -36.47
N PRO A 3 5.27 -5.78 -36.10
CA PRO A 3 4.49 -6.70 -35.26
C PRO A 3 3.88 -7.80 -36.12
N ASN A 4 4.67 -8.73 -36.66
CA ASN A 4 4.16 -9.74 -37.59
C ASN A 4 4.75 -11.15 -37.41
N LYS A 5 4.93 -11.58 -36.16
CA LYS A 5 4.83 -13.01 -35.86
C LYS A 5 3.69 -13.21 -34.89
N ILE A 6 2.63 -13.87 -35.35
CA ILE A 6 1.58 -14.42 -34.48
C ILE A 6 2.26 -15.50 -33.64
N ILE A 7 2.76 -15.11 -32.47
CA ILE A 7 3.33 -16.07 -31.52
C ILE A 7 2.13 -16.82 -30.93
N LYS A 8 2.07 -18.13 -31.15
CA LYS A 8 1.00 -18.97 -30.62
C LYS A 8 1.02 -18.95 -29.09
N PHE A 9 0.02 -18.32 -28.47
CA PHE A 9 -0.16 -18.33 -27.03
C PHE A 9 -0.95 -19.58 -26.56
N PRO A 10 -0.36 -20.46 -25.74
CA PRO A 10 -1.02 -21.70 -25.31
C PRO A 10 -1.98 -21.44 -24.14
N THR A 11 -3.11 -20.75 -24.38
CA THR A 11 -4.14 -20.44 -23.38
C THR A 11 -4.61 -21.68 -22.61
N GLY A 12 -4.90 -22.79 -23.31
CA GLY A 12 -5.28 -24.05 -22.69
C GLY A 12 -4.18 -24.67 -21.82
N GLY A 13 -2.91 -24.57 -22.24
CA GLY A 13 -1.77 -25.03 -21.45
C GLY A 13 -1.59 -24.24 -20.16
N LEU A 14 -1.76 -22.91 -20.24
CA LEU A 14 -1.74 -22.02 -19.07
C LEU A 14 -2.89 -22.35 -18.10
N GLY A 15 -4.10 -22.54 -18.61
CA GLY A 15 -5.28 -22.90 -17.81
C GLY A 15 -5.10 -24.24 -17.08
N ASN A 16 -4.63 -25.27 -17.79
CA ASN A 16 -4.36 -26.59 -17.20
C ASN A 16 -3.28 -26.54 -16.12
N TRP A 17 -2.21 -25.76 -16.35
CA TRP A 17 -1.18 -25.54 -15.35
C TRP A 17 -1.76 -24.85 -14.11
N TYR A 18 -2.55 -23.80 -14.29
CA TYR A 18 -3.16 -23.05 -13.18
C TYR A 18 -4.12 -23.92 -12.36
N ALA A 19 -4.95 -24.74 -13.02
CA ALA A 19 -5.87 -25.65 -12.33
C ALA A 19 -5.15 -26.61 -11.37
N LYS A 20 -3.93 -27.05 -11.72
CA LYS A 20 -3.11 -27.97 -10.91
C LYS A 20 -2.23 -27.27 -9.87
N ASN A 21 -1.82 -26.03 -10.12
CA ASN A 21 -0.75 -25.36 -9.36
C ASN A 21 -1.20 -24.10 -8.61
N LYS A 22 -2.45 -23.65 -8.76
CA LYS A 22 -2.94 -22.47 -8.05
C LYS A 22 -2.81 -22.65 -6.55
N ARG A 23 -2.29 -21.64 -5.85
CA ARG A 23 -2.28 -21.62 -4.40
C ARG A 23 -3.71 -21.47 -3.85
N GLU A 24 -3.97 -22.17 -2.77
CA GLU A 24 -5.16 -21.97 -1.94
C GLU A 24 -5.05 -20.64 -1.18
N LEU A 25 -5.86 -19.67 -1.57
CA LEU A 25 -5.88 -18.33 -0.95
C LEU A 25 -7.29 -18.00 -0.46
N PRO A 26 -7.46 -17.30 0.69
CA PRO A 26 -8.79 -17.04 1.25
C PRO A 26 -9.77 -16.40 0.26
N TRP A 27 -9.31 -15.40 -0.49
CA TRP A 27 -10.12 -14.68 -1.49
C TRP A 27 -10.40 -15.48 -2.77
N ARG A 28 -9.76 -16.63 -2.99
CA ARG A 28 -10.09 -17.54 -4.11
C ARG A 28 -11.24 -18.49 -3.80
N LYS A 29 -11.69 -18.55 -2.54
CA LYS A 29 -12.78 -19.42 -2.09
C LYS A 29 -14.15 -18.76 -2.16
N THR A 30 -14.25 -17.60 -2.81
CA THR A 30 -15.47 -16.80 -2.90
C THR A 30 -15.62 -16.19 -4.29
N LYS A 31 -16.86 -15.87 -4.65
CA LYS A 31 -17.21 -15.06 -5.83
C LYS A 31 -17.78 -13.69 -5.45
N ASP A 32 -17.81 -13.38 -4.15
CA ASP A 32 -18.28 -12.11 -3.61
C ASP A 32 -17.40 -10.93 -4.09
N PRO A 33 -17.95 -9.96 -4.85
CA PRO A 33 -17.19 -8.84 -5.38
C PRO A 33 -16.52 -7.97 -4.31
N TYR A 34 -17.14 -7.76 -3.15
CA TYR A 34 -16.56 -6.97 -2.05
C TYR A 34 -15.31 -7.65 -1.51
N LYS A 35 -15.38 -8.96 -1.28
CA LYS A 35 -14.28 -9.77 -0.76
C LYS A 35 -13.14 -9.90 -1.75
N ILE A 36 -13.43 -10.03 -3.05
CA ILE A 36 -12.40 -10.04 -4.10
C ILE A 36 -11.76 -8.65 -4.22
N TRP A 37 -12.57 -7.59 -4.26
CA TRP A 37 -12.06 -6.23 -4.37
C TRP A 37 -11.17 -5.85 -3.19
N LEU A 38 -11.56 -6.20 -1.96
CA LEU A 38 -10.74 -6.02 -0.76
C LEU A 38 -9.36 -6.68 -0.91
N SER A 39 -9.29 -7.95 -1.36
CA SER A 39 -8.00 -8.62 -1.54
C SER A 39 -7.15 -7.92 -2.59
N GLU A 40 -7.76 -7.49 -3.70
CA GLU A 40 -7.03 -6.80 -4.77
C GLU A 40 -6.50 -5.44 -4.31
N VAL A 41 -7.26 -4.68 -3.50
CA VAL A 41 -6.77 -3.45 -2.88
C VAL A 41 -5.60 -3.75 -1.94
N MET A 42 -5.72 -4.77 -1.08
CA MET A 42 -4.67 -5.14 -0.13
C MET A 42 -3.39 -5.66 -0.82
N LEU A 43 -3.50 -6.35 -1.95
CA LEU A 43 -2.37 -6.92 -2.70
C LEU A 43 -1.57 -5.87 -3.49
N GLN A 44 -2.10 -4.66 -3.69
CA GLN A 44 -1.34 -3.58 -4.31
C GLN A 44 -0.03 -3.31 -3.54
N GLN A 45 1.11 -3.59 -4.18
CA GLN A 45 2.44 -3.39 -3.60
C GLN A 45 2.67 -4.10 -2.25
N THR A 46 1.91 -5.17 -1.97
CA THR A 46 1.98 -5.92 -0.71
C THR A 46 2.03 -7.42 -1.00
N GLN A 47 2.86 -8.18 -0.28
CA GLN A 47 3.02 -9.62 -0.52
C GLN A 47 1.81 -10.42 -0.01
N VAL A 48 1.46 -11.50 -0.73
CA VAL A 48 0.35 -12.42 -0.38
C VAL A 48 0.41 -12.87 1.09
N LYS A 49 1.58 -13.35 1.55
CA LYS A 49 1.76 -13.81 2.95
C LYS A 49 1.44 -12.74 3.99
N THR A 50 1.71 -11.47 3.66
CA THR A 50 1.42 -10.33 4.53
C THR A 50 -0.06 -10.01 4.52
N VAL A 51 -0.73 -10.12 3.37
CA VAL A 51 -2.15 -9.79 3.21
C VAL A 51 -3.08 -10.78 3.91
N ILE A 52 -2.78 -12.08 3.89
CA ILE A 52 -3.66 -13.13 4.45
C ILE A 52 -4.22 -12.78 5.85
N PRO A 53 -3.39 -12.50 6.87
CA PRO A 53 -3.93 -12.22 8.21
C PRO A 53 -4.68 -10.88 8.29
N TYR A 54 -4.39 -9.90 7.43
CA TYR A 54 -5.14 -8.64 7.40
C TYR A 54 -6.51 -8.82 6.76
N TYR A 55 -6.57 -9.58 5.68
CA TYR A 55 -7.81 -9.92 5.00
C TYR A 55 -8.79 -10.62 5.93
N GLN A 56 -8.30 -11.61 6.70
CA GLN A 56 -9.12 -12.36 7.65
C GLN A 56 -9.68 -11.45 8.76
N ARG A 57 -8.80 -10.72 9.48
CA ARG A 57 -9.23 -9.78 10.53
C ARG A 57 -10.16 -8.68 10.01
N TRP A 58 -9.95 -8.23 8.77
CA TRP A 58 -10.82 -7.25 8.15
C TRP A 58 -12.22 -7.81 7.97
N LEU A 59 -12.37 -9.00 7.40
CA LEU A 59 -13.68 -9.62 7.18
C LEU A 59 -14.37 -10.08 8.47
N GLU A 60 -13.62 -10.35 9.55
CA GLU A 60 -14.21 -10.55 10.88
C GLU A 60 -14.88 -9.29 11.42
N LYS A 61 -14.39 -8.09 11.08
CA LYS A 61 -14.92 -6.81 11.56
C LYS A 61 -15.86 -6.11 10.58
N PHE A 62 -15.61 -6.27 9.28
CA PHE A 62 -16.38 -5.68 8.18
C PHE A 62 -16.74 -6.79 7.17
N PRO A 63 -17.62 -7.73 7.55
CA PRO A 63 -18.00 -8.84 6.68
C PRO A 63 -18.72 -8.39 5.40
N TYR A 64 -19.43 -7.26 5.44
CA TYR A 64 -20.13 -6.66 4.31
C TYR A 64 -19.64 -5.24 4.02
N ILE A 65 -19.89 -4.75 2.80
CA ILE A 65 -19.43 -3.42 2.37
C ILE A 65 -20.10 -2.28 3.17
N GLN A 66 -21.33 -2.52 3.64
CA GLN A 66 -22.09 -1.61 4.50
C GLN A 66 -21.39 -1.38 5.83
N ASP A 67 -20.83 -2.43 6.43
CA ASP A 67 -20.10 -2.33 7.71
C ASP A 67 -18.90 -1.37 7.58
N LEU A 68 -18.19 -1.46 6.46
CA LEU A 68 -17.09 -0.56 6.14
C LEU A 68 -17.56 0.87 5.88
N ALA A 69 -18.67 1.05 5.17
CA ALA A 69 -19.19 2.36 4.80
C ALA A 69 -19.53 3.22 6.03
N VAL A 70 -20.15 2.62 7.05
CA VAL A 70 -20.54 3.29 8.29
C VAL A 70 -19.43 3.32 9.34
N ALA A 71 -18.36 2.55 9.17
CA ALA A 71 -17.28 2.47 10.15
C ALA A 71 -16.58 3.83 10.38
N PRO A 72 -16.29 4.20 11.63
CA PRO A 72 -15.45 5.35 11.95
C PRO A 72 -14.06 5.20 11.34
N GLU A 73 -13.56 6.28 10.71
CA GLU A 73 -12.26 6.32 10.00
C GLU A 73 -11.12 5.71 10.83
N GLN A 74 -11.06 6.05 12.12
CA GLN A 74 -10.02 5.59 13.03
C GLN A 74 -10.00 4.06 13.21
N LYS A 75 -11.18 3.42 13.30
CA LYS A 75 -11.29 1.96 13.38
C LYS A 75 -10.79 1.30 12.10
N VAL A 76 -11.13 1.88 10.95
CA VAL A 76 -10.72 1.39 9.63
C VAL A 76 -9.20 1.52 9.45
N LEU A 77 -8.63 2.68 9.77
CA LEU A 77 -7.18 2.90 9.73
C LEU A 77 -6.43 1.97 10.69
N LYS A 78 -7.00 1.71 11.86
CA LYS A 78 -6.39 0.80 12.84
C LYS A 78 -6.33 -0.63 12.34
N LEU A 79 -7.37 -1.12 11.65
CA LEU A 79 -7.35 -2.45 11.04
C LEU A 79 -6.38 -2.56 9.85
N TRP A 80 -6.10 -1.44 9.18
CA TRP A 80 -5.12 -1.34 8.08
C TRP A 80 -3.68 -1.10 8.57
N GLU A 81 -3.49 -0.81 9.85
CA GLU A 81 -2.21 -0.42 10.43
C GLU A 81 -1.11 -1.46 10.15
N GLY A 82 0.00 -1.01 9.56
CA GLY A 82 1.13 -1.87 9.22
C GLY A 82 1.12 -2.40 7.78
N LEU A 83 -0.02 -2.33 7.07
CA LEU A 83 -0.11 -2.74 5.66
C LEU A 83 0.50 -1.71 4.68
N GLY A 84 0.64 -0.46 5.14
CA GLY A 84 1.20 0.64 4.34
C GLY A 84 0.28 1.13 3.22
N TYR A 85 0.72 2.20 2.54
CA TYR A 85 -0.04 2.84 1.45
C TYR A 85 -1.49 3.18 1.85
N TYR A 86 -1.65 3.94 2.94
CA TYR A 86 -2.95 4.21 3.59
C TYR A 86 -3.99 4.92 2.70
N ASN A 87 -3.57 5.58 1.62
CA ASN A 87 -4.51 6.10 0.62
C ASN A 87 -5.38 4.99 0.00
N ARG A 88 -4.89 3.74 -0.06
CA ARG A 88 -5.71 2.59 -0.46
C ARG A 88 -6.89 2.37 0.48
N CYS A 89 -6.62 2.42 1.79
CA CYS A 89 -7.63 2.27 2.83
C CYS A 89 -8.68 3.40 2.76
N HIS A 90 -8.20 4.64 2.66
CA HIS A 90 -9.06 5.82 2.52
C HIS A 90 -9.96 5.75 1.29
N ASN A 91 -9.38 5.45 0.13
CA ASN A 91 -10.12 5.34 -1.12
C ASN A 91 -11.11 4.18 -1.06
N PHE A 92 -10.72 3.03 -0.53
CA PHE A 92 -11.61 1.88 -0.42
C PHE A 92 -12.82 2.15 0.49
N ARG A 93 -12.62 2.85 1.62
CA ARG A 93 -13.72 3.31 2.47
C ARG A 93 -14.63 4.30 1.76
N LYS A 94 -14.07 5.32 1.08
CA LYS A 94 -14.85 6.28 0.29
C LYS A 94 -15.67 5.58 -0.81
N ALA A 95 -15.07 4.60 -1.46
CA ALA A 95 -15.71 3.81 -2.49
C ALA A 95 -16.83 2.93 -1.92
N ALA A 96 -16.64 2.33 -0.74
CA ALA A 96 -17.70 1.60 -0.03
C ALA A 96 -18.89 2.50 0.35
N GLN A 97 -18.62 3.73 0.78
CA GLN A 97 -19.66 4.73 1.06
C GLN A 97 -20.46 5.06 -0.21
N LEU A 98 -19.76 5.27 -1.34
CA LEU A 98 -20.39 5.54 -2.62
C LEU A 98 -21.23 4.35 -3.11
N VAL A 99 -20.72 3.12 -2.92
CA VAL A 99 -21.47 1.90 -3.21
C VAL A 99 -22.75 1.77 -2.41
N CYS A 100 -22.71 2.12 -1.13
CA CYS A 100 -23.91 2.09 -0.30
C CYS A 100 -24.91 3.19 -0.67
N SER A 101 -24.47 4.40 -1.00
CA SER A 101 -25.36 5.53 -1.27
C SER A 101 -25.91 5.57 -2.70
N GLN A 102 -25.15 5.13 -3.71
CA GLN A 102 -25.54 5.23 -5.13
C GLN A 102 -25.92 3.90 -5.76
N TYR A 103 -25.43 2.78 -5.21
CA TYR A 103 -25.60 1.45 -5.81
C TYR A 103 -26.26 0.47 -4.84
N ASN A 104 -26.99 0.96 -3.83
CA ASN A 104 -27.73 0.16 -2.84
C ASN A 104 -26.88 -0.93 -2.15
N GLY A 105 -25.60 -0.65 -1.92
CA GLY A 105 -24.67 -1.59 -1.30
C GLY A 105 -24.19 -2.71 -2.22
N GLN A 106 -24.49 -2.64 -3.52
CA GLN A 106 -24.03 -3.62 -4.51
C GLN A 106 -22.86 -3.06 -5.32
N VAL A 107 -21.76 -3.81 -5.39
CA VAL A 107 -20.62 -3.43 -6.23
C VAL A 107 -21.07 -3.39 -7.70
N PRO A 108 -20.91 -2.25 -8.41
CA PRO A 108 -21.30 -2.15 -9.81
C PRO A 108 -20.66 -3.24 -10.67
N ASN A 109 -21.47 -3.92 -11.48
CA ASN A 109 -21.01 -4.99 -12.39
C ASN A 109 -20.67 -4.49 -13.80
N HIS A 110 -20.82 -3.18 -14.02
CA HIS A 110 -20.46 -2.49 -15.25
C HIS A 110 -19.05 -1.88 -15.10
N PRO A 111 -18.11 -2.15 -16.03
CA PRO A 111 -16.74 -1.65 -15.94
C PRO A 111 -16.64 -0.14 -15.75
N ASP A 112 -17.40 0.64 -16.53
CA ASP A 112 -17.30 2.11 -16.49
C ASP A 112 -17.74 2.67 -15.12
N LEU A 113 -18.85 2.16 -14.57
CA LEU A 113 -19.35 2.58 -13.25
C LEU A 113 -18.38 2.18 -12.12
N PHE A 114 -17.74 1.01 -12.23
CA PHE A 114 -16.78 0.58 -11.22
C PHE A 114 -15.47 1.37 -11.30
N LEU A 115 -15.05 1.79 -12.49
CA LEU A 115 -13.85 2.61 -12.70
C LEU A 115 -13.96 4.00 -12.06
N GLU A 116 -15.17 4.54 -11.96
CA GLU A 116 -15.43 5.83 -11.28
C GLU A 116 -15.21 5.77 -9.76
N LEU A 117 -15.20 4.57 -9.17
CA LEU A 117 -15.03 4.40 -7.73
C LEU A 117 -13.61 4.81 -7.26
N PRO A 118 -13.49 5.55 -6.14
CA PRO A 118 -12.19 5.96 -5.61
C PRO A 118 -11.19 4.81 -5.44
N GLY A 119 -10.00 4.97 -5.99
CA GLY A 119 -8.92 3.98 -5.89
C GLY A 119 -9.03 2.79 -6.84
N VAL A 120 -10.08 2.72 -7.67
CA VAL A 120 -10.16 1.76 -8.77
C VAL A 120 -9.35 2.28 -9.96
N GLY A 121 -8.19 1.69 -10.17
CA GLY A 121 -7.40 1.88 -11.39
C GLY A 121 -7.55 0.71 -12.37
N PRO A 122 -6.89 0.76 -13.54
CA PRO A 122 -7.01 -0.27 -14.59
C PRO A 122 -6.77 -1.70 -14.10
N TYR A 123 -5.82 -1.89 -13.18
CA TYR A 123 -5.56 -3.20 -12.57
C TYR A 123 -6.76 -3.71 -11.74
N ILE A 124 -7.28 -2.89 -10.83
CA ILE A 124 -8.39 -3.29 -9.94
C ILE A 124 -9.66 -3.52 -10.76
N LEU A 125 -9.92 -2.64 -11.73
CA LEU A 125 -11.00 -2.80 -12.69
C LEU A 125 -10.94 -4.18 -13.36
N ALA A 126 -9.83 -4.50 -14.03
CA ALA A 126 -9.69 -5.75 -14.75
C ALA A 126 -9.75 -6.98 -13.81
N ALA A 127 -9.08 -6.92 -12.66
CA ALA A 127 -9.04 -8.03 -11.71
C ALA A 127 -10.43 -8.34 -11.15
N VAL A 128 -11.13 -7.34 -10.59
CA VAL A 128 -12.45 -7.55 -9.98
C VAL A 128 -13.49 -7.93 -11.03
N MET A 129 -13.53 -7.22 -12.16
CA MET A 129 -14.51 -7.48 -13.22
C MET A 129 -14.36 -8.86 -13.85
N SER A 130 -13.12 -9.33 -14.04
CA SER A 130 -12.90 -10.66 -14.61
C SER A 130 -13.18 -11.79 -13.62
N ILE A 131 -12.82 -11.63 -12.34
CA ILE A 131 -12.95 -12.68 -11.32
C ILE A 131 -14.39 -12.80 -10.81
N ALA A 132 -15.04 -11.67 -10.54
CA ALA A 132 -16.36 -11.62 -9.91
C ALA A 132 -17.51 -11.53 -10.94
N PHE A 133 -17.29 -10.86 -12.08
CA PHE A 133 -18.34 -10.56 -13.05
C PHE A 133 -18.08 -11.13 -14.45
N ASN A 134 -17.07 -11.98 -14.60
CA ASN A 134 -16.72 -12.68 -15.84
C ASN A 134 -16.51 -11.75 -17.06
N ARG A 135 -16.06 -10.51 -16.85
CA ARG A 135 -15.73 -9.59 -17.96
C ARG A 135 -14.34 -9.91 -18.50
N ALA A 136 -14.21 -10.00 -19.82
CA ALA A 136 -12.95 -10.29 -20.49
C ALA A 136 -12.02 -9.06 -20.54
N LEU A 137 -11.56 -8.61 -19.38
CA LEU A 137 -10.63 -7.50 -19.21
C LEU A 137 -9.28 -8.03 -18.69
N PRO A 138 -8.17 -7.89 -19.44
CA PRO A 138 -6.89 -8.43 -19.02
C PRO A 138 -6.25 -7.61 -17.90
N VAL A 139 -5.70 -8.30 -16.88
CA VAL A 139 -4.87 -7.64 -15.86
C VAL A 139 -3.45 -7.42 -16.36
N VAL A 140 -2.89 -6.25 -16.06
CA VAL A 140 -1.50 -5.91 -16.36
C VAL A 140 -0.82 -5.39 -15.09
N ASP A 141 -0.30 -6.31 -14.29
CA ASP A 141 0.51 -6.02 -13.10
C ASP A 141 2.01 -6.23 -13.37
N GLY A 142 2.86 -6.08 -12.35
CA GLY A 142 4.29 -6.32 -12.50
C GLY A 142 4.67 -7.77 -12.85
N ASN A 143 3.84 -8.74 -12.49
CA ASN A 143 4.03 -10.15 -12.85
C ASN A 143 3.71 -10.39 -14.32
N VAL A 144 2.54 -9.94 -14.77
CA VAL A 144 2.09 -10.06 -16.15
C VAL A 144 3.01 -9.30 -17.09
N LEU A 145 3.42 -8.07 -16.74
CA LEU A 145 4.40 -7.32 -17.54
C LEU A 145 5.68 -8.15 -17.77
N ARG A 146 6.28 -8.70 -16.70
CA ARG A 146 7.50 -9.52 -16.81
C ARG A 146 7.28 -10.79 -17.64
N VAL A 147 6.19 -11.52 -17.38
CA VAL A 147 5.85 -12.73 -18.13
C VAL A 147 5.73 -12.41 -19.61
N PHE A 148 4.94 -11.39 -19.93
CA PHE A 148 4.59 -11.09 -21.31
C PHE A 148 5.75 -10.48 -22.09
N THR A 149 6.53 -9.57 -21.48
CA THR A 149 7.74 -9.04 -22.14
C THR A 149 8.76 -10.12 -22.41
N ARG A 150 8.94 -11.11 -21.52
CA ARG A 150 9.81 -12.27 -21.79
C ARG A 150 9.23 -13.16 -22.89
N TYR A 151 7.92 -13.37 -22.86
CA TYR A 151 7.24 -14.23 -23.82
C TYR A 151 7.38 -13.71 -25.26
N ILE A 152 7.18 -12.42 -25.49
CA ILE A 152 7.30 -11.79 -26.83
C ILE A 152 8.64 -11.12 -27.09
N GLU A 153 9.57 -11.14 -26.13
CA GLU A 153 10.85 -10.43 -26.17
C GLU A 153 10.72 -8.92 -26.41
N LEU A 154 9.89 -8.26 -25.59
CA LEU A 154 9.70 -6.82 -25.64
C LEU A 154 10.74 -6.10 -24.78
N TRP A 155 11.59 -5.28 -25.42
CA TRP A 155 12.66 -4.51 -24.79
C TRP A 155 12.25 -3.09 -24.34
N ASP A 156 11.00 -2.71 -24.57
CA ASP A 156 10.49 -1.42 -24.12
C ASP A 156 10.47 -1.30 -22.59
N ASP A 157 10.77 -0.11 -22.08
CA ASP A 157 10.73 0.18 -20.65
C ASP A 157 9.31 -0.01 -20.09
N ILE A 158 9.11 -0.98 -19.21
CA ILE A 158 7.81 -1.27 -18.57
C ILE A 158 7.34 -0.17 -17.60
N GLY A 159 8.20 0.82 -17.33
CA GLY A 159 7.87 2.04 -16.64
C GLY A 159 7.01 3.00 -17.46
N LYS A 160 7.04 2.92 -18.80
CA LYS A 160 6.27 3.80 -19.68
C LYS A 160 4.81 3.34 -19.77
N SER A 161 3.89 4.30 -19.83
CA SER A 161 2.46 4.04 -20.03
C SER A 161 2.18 3.35 -21.37
N GLU A 162 2.89 3.73 -22.42
CA GLU A 162 2.74 3.17 -23.76
C GLU A 162 3.02 1.66 -23.80
N THR A 163 4.14 1.22 -23.21
CA THR A 163 4.49 -0.19 -23.09
C THR A 163 3.37 -1.01 -22.43
N ARG A 164 2.71 -0.44 -21.41
CA ARG A 164 1.61 -1.10 -20.70
C ARG A 164 0.36 -1.21 -21.57
N LYS A 165 0.05 -0.17 -22.36
CA LYS A 165 -1.07 -0.18 -23.32
C LYS A 165 -0.85 -1.22 -24.41
N THR A 166 0.36 -1.30 -24.95
CA THR A 166 0.74 -2.31 -25.95
C THR A 166 0.52 -3.73 -25.41
N ILE A 167 1.02 -4.03 -24.21
CA ILE A 167 0.84 -5.33 -23.57
C ILE A 167 -0.64 -5.61 -23.26
N TYR A 168 -1.38 -4.60 -22.81
CA TYR A 168 -2.82 -4.73 -22.58
C TYR A 168 -3.56 -5.12 -23.86
N GLN A 169 -3.27 -4.47 -25.00
CA GLN A 169 -3.92 -4.78 -26.28
C GLN A 169 -3.65 -6.22 -26.72
N TYR A 170 -2.41 -6.69 -26.61
CA TYR A 170 -2.10 -8.09 -26.92
C TYR A 170 -2.86 -9.06 -26.02
N LEU A 171 -2.97 -8.78 -24.72
CA LEU A 171 -3.69 -9.64 -23.79
C LEU A 171 -5.20 -9.61 -24.01
N LEU A 172 -5.73 -8.50 -24.52
CA LEU A 172 -7.15 -8.36 -24.84
C LEU A 172 -7.58 -9.32 -25.96
N ASP A 173 -6.69 -9.55 -26.93
CA ASP A 173 -6.93 -10.51 -28.02
C ASP A 173 -6.79 -11.97 -27.56
N LEU A 174 -6.08 -12.21 -26.45
CA LEU A 174 -5.75 -13.55 -25.94
C LEU A 174 -6.67 -14.05 -24.83
N ILE A 175 -7.27 -13.13 -24.06
CA ILE A 175 -8.07 -13.48 -22.89
C ILE A 175 -9.35 -14.25 -23.32
N PRO A 176 -9.60 -15.46 -22.77
CA PRO A 176 -10.79 -16.22 -23.11
C PRO A 176 -12.06 -15.56 -22.58
N LYS A 177 -13.14 -15.59 -23.35
CA LYS A 177 -14.46 -15.07 -22.93
C LYS A 177 -15.15 -15.93 -21.87
N ALA A 178 -14.88 -17.24 -21.85
CA ALA A 178 -15.57 -18.18 -20.96
C ALA A 178 -15.11 -18.05 -19.50
N ASN A 179 -13.79 -17.89 -19.28
CA ASN A 179 -13.16 -17.86 -17.95
C ASN A 179 -12.03 -16.81 -17.83
N PRO A 180 -12.29 -15.53 -18.13
CA PRO A 180 -11.29 -14.47 -18.08
C PRO A 180 -10.63 -14.31 -16.70
N GLY A 181 -11.38 -14.53 -15.62
CA GLY A 181 -10.85 -14.47 -14.25
C GLY A 181 -9.76 -15.52 -13.98
N ASP A 182 -9.93 -16.74 -14.49
CA ASP A 182 -8.93 -17.80 -14.34
C ASP A 182 -7.69 -17.53 -15.19
N PHE A 183 -7.87 -17.01 -16.41
CA PHE A 183 -6.75 -16.59 -17.25
C PHE A 183 -5.91 -15.50 -16.57
N ASN A 184 -6.57 -14.47 -16.05
CA ASN A 184 -5.91 -13.37 -15.35
C ASN A 184 -5.15 -13.86 -14.11
N GLN A 185 -5.79 -14.70 -13.31
CA GLN A 185 -5.14 -15.29 -12.14
C GLN A 185 -3.99 -16.22 -12.53
N ALA A 186 -4.11 -17.00 -13.61
CA ALA A 186 -3.06 -17.86 -14.12
C ALA A 186 -1.83 -17.06 -14.56
N MET A 187 -2.02 -15.94 -15.27
CA MET A 187 -0.94 -15.05 -15.67
C MET A 187 -0.19 -14.45 -14.47
N MET A 188 -0.93 -13.98 -13.46
CA MET A 188 -0.35 -13.46 -12.22
C MET A 188 0.38 -14.56 -11.43
N GLU A 189 -0.23 -15.74 -11.29
CA GLU A 189 0.34 -16.89 -10.58
C GLU A 189 1.61 -17.40 -11.26
N LEU A 190 1.62 -17.45 -12.60
CA LEU A 190 2.79 -17.84 -13.39
C LEU A 190 3.97 -16.92 -13.14
N GLY A 191 3.75 -15.60 -13.15
CA GLY A 191 4.80 -14.64 -12.83
C GLY A 191 5.24 -14.73 -11.36
N ALA A 192 4.33 -15.04 -10.45
CA ALA A 192 4.65 -15.15 -9.02
C ALA A 192 5.47 -16.40 -8.68
N LEU A 193 5.21 -17.54 -9.34
CA LEU A 193 5.78 -18.84 -8.96
C LEU A 193 6.86 -19.37 -9.90
N ILE A 194 6.73 -19.13 -11.21
CA ILE A 194 7.60 -19.76 -12.23
C ILE A 194 8.47 -18.73 -12.92
N CYS A 195 7.86 -17.72 -13.54
CA CYS A 195 8.56 -16.67 -14.25
C CYS A 195 8.94 -15.54 -13.26
N THR A 196 9.74 -15.88 -12.25
CA THR A 196 10.17 -14.97 -11.19
C THR A 196 11.22 -13.97 -11.68
N PRO A 197 11.45 -12.84 -10.97
CA PRO A 197 12.44 -11.85 -11.39
C PRO A 197 13.87 -12.39 -11.50
N LYS A 198 14.26 -13.32 -10.63
CA LYS A 198 15.57 -13.98 -10.61
C LYS A 198 15.37 -15.48 -10.56
N ASN A 199 16.20 -16.22 -11.29
CA ASN A 199 16.19 -17.69 -11.35
C ASN A 199 14.81 -18.28 -11.69
N PRO A 200 14.18 -17.88 -12.81
CA PRO A 200 12.89 -18.43 -13.20
C PRO A 200 13.00 -19.92 -13.58
N THR A 201 12.00 -20.72 -13.20
CA THR A 201 11.98 -22.17 -13.46
C THR A 201 11.40 -22.48 -14.85
N CYS A 202 12.09 -22.01 -15.89
CA CYS A 202 11.61 -22.05 -17.28
C CYS A 202 11.22 -23.45 -17.77
N SER A 203 11.90 -24.51 -17.31
CA SER A 203 11.62 -25.91 -17.67
C SER A 203 10.24 -26.42 -17.20
N SER A 204 9.62 -25.73 -16.24
CA SER A 204 8.28 -26.03 -15.73
C SER A 204 7.22 -25.05 -16.23
N CYS A 205 7.60 -24.11 -17.10
CA CYS A 205 6.73 -23.05 -17.56
C CYS A 205 5.78 -23.55 -18.66
N PRO A 206 4.45 -23.40 -18.52
CA PRO A 206 3.49 -23.79 -19.56
C PRO A 206 3.64 -22.98 -20.86
N LEU A 207 4.38 -21.87 -20.82
CA LEU A 207 4.66 -21.03 -21.99
C LEU A 207 6.05 -21.30 -22.61
N GLU A 208 6.85 -22.21 -22.04
CA GLU A 208 8.27 -22.39 -22.39
C GLU A 208 8.50 -22.55 -23.89
N LYS A 209 7.75 -23.47 -24.53
CA LYS A 209 7.89 -23.82 -25.95
C LYS A 209 7.80 -22.63 -26.90
N PHE A 210 7.06 -21.59 -26.53
CA PHE A 210 6.80 -20.42 -27.37
C PHE A 210 7.40 -19.13 -26.81
N CYS A 211 8.14 -19.20 -25.70
CA CYS A 211 8.75 -18.04 -25.06
C CYS A 211 10.01 -17.60 -25.82
N GLN A 212 9.97 -16.43 -26.45
CA GLN A 212 11.07 -15.92 -27.27
C GLN A 212 12.33 -15.63 -26.44
N ALA A 213 12.19 -15.02 -25.27
CA ALA A 213 13.35 -14.74 -24.41
C ALA A 213 14.03 -16.04 -23.95
N LYS A 214 13.28 -17.13 -23.72
CA LYS A 214 13.86 -18.43 -23.37
C LYS A 214 14.64 -19.02 -24.55
N ALA A 215 14.06 -19.00 -25.75
CA ALA A 215 14.71 -19.49 -26.96
C ALA A 215 16.04 -18.76 -27.27
N LYS A 216 16.15 -17.49 -26.88
CA LYS A 216 17.33 -16.64 -27.12
C LYS A 216 18.27 -16.48 -25.91
N GLY A 217 17.96 -17.12 -24.77
CA GLY A 217 18.75 -16.95 -23.54
C GLY A 217 18.68 -15.54 -22.91
N MET A 218 17.63 -14.77 -23.20
CA MET A 218 17.46 -13.36 -22.77
C MET A 218 16.52 -13.18 -21.57
N VAL A 219 16.13 -14.26 -20.89
CA VAL A 219 15.13 -14.21 -19.80
C VAL A 219 15.56 -13.28 -18.66
N ASP A 220 16.82 -13.32 -18.27
CA ASP A 220 17.34 -12.51 -17.15
C ASP A 220 17.56 -11.03 -17.52
N SER A 221 17.58 -10.71 -18.82
CA SER A 221 17.70 -9.35 -19.34
C SER A 221 16.36 -8.60 -19.40
N LEU A 222 15.24 -9.30 -19.19
CA LEU A 222 13.89 -8.76 -19.30
C LEU A 222 13.09 -8.93 -17.99
N PRO A 223 12.20 -7.97 -17.65
CA PRO A 223 11.86 -6.76 -18.40
C PRO A 223 12.88 -5.61 -18.25
N VAL A 224 12.95 -4.73 -19.25
CA VAL A 224 13.71 -3.48 -19.16
C VAL A 224 12.98 -2.50 -18.25
N ARG A 225 13.72 -1.85 -17.35
CA ARG A 225 13.21 -0.77 -16.49
C ARG A 225 14.24 0.34 -16.35
N ALA A 226 13.82 1.61 -16.48
CA ALA A 226 14.72 2.74 -16.24
C ALA A 226 15.36 2.69 -14.83
N ARG A 227 16.61 3.14 -14.75
CA ARG A 227 17.33 3.29 -13.47
C ARG A 227 16.57 4.25 -12.54
N LYS A 228 16.43 3.86 -11.28
CA LYS A 228 15.78 4.69 -10.27
C LYS A 228 16.66 5.91 -9.94
N LYS A 229 16.05 7.09 -9.80
CA LYS A 229 16.71 8.29 -9.26
C LYS A 229 17.16 8.05 -7.80
N LYS A 230 18.16 8.81 -7.34
CA LYS A 230 18.59 8.80 -5.94
C LYS A 230 17.41 9.11 -5.02
N THR A 231 17.14 8.22 -4.08
CA THR A 231 16.05 8.37 -3.10
C THR A 231 16.39 9.52 -2.14
N PRO A 232 15.55 10.57 -2.02
CA PRO A 232 15.78 11.66 -1.09
C PRO A 232 15.74 11.17 0.37
N LEU A 233 16.48 11.85 1.25
CA LEU A 233 16.47 11.65 2.70
C LEU A 233 15.95 12.92 3.35
N TYR A 234 14.88 12.81 4.14
CA TYR A 234 14.38 13.89 4.96
C TYR A 234 14.76 13.67 6.42
N ARG A 235 15.29 14.70 7.07
CA ARG A 235 15.51 14.69 8.52
C ARG A 235 14.35 15.41 9.17
N VAL A 236 13.82 14.81 10.24
CA VAL A 236 12.64 15.29 10.96
C VAL A 236 12.97 15.31 12.44
N ALA A 237 12.50 16.32 13.17
CA ALA A 237 12.57 16.39 14.61
C ALA A 237 11.16 16.16 15.19
N LEU A 238 11.03 15.32 16.21
CA LEU A 238 9.75 15.02 16.88
C LEU A 238 9.81 15.37 18.37
N ALA A 239 8.77 16.04 18.87
CA ALA A 239 8.60 16.39 20.27
C ALA A 239 7.60 15.45 20.95
N VAL A 240 8.07 14.69 21.93
CA VAL A 240 7.21 14.04 22.92
C VAL A 240 6.98 15.03 24.06
N MET A 241 5.93 15.84 23.95
CA MET A 241 5.59 16.85 24.96
C MET A 241 4.87 16.20 26.14
N LEU A 242 5.38 16.41 27.35
CA LEU A 242 4.81 15.86 28.59
C LEU A 242 3.97 16.89 29.34
N LYS A 243 2.82 16.44 29.88
CA LYS A 243 1.98 17.14 30.84
C LYS A 243 1.19 16.14 31.68
N ASN A 244 1.33 16.20 33.01
CA ASN A 244 0.57 15.37 33.98
C ASN A 244 0.55 13.87 33.60
N ASP A 245 1.74 13.26 33.46
CA ASP A 245 1.95 11.85 33.05
C ASP A 245 1.39 11.43 31.69
N LYS A 246 0.91 12.39 30.90
CA LYS A 246 0.45 12.20 29.53
C LYS A 246 1.41 12.85 28.55
N PHE A 247 1.30 12.44 27.29
CA PHE A 247 1.98 13.09 26.18
C PHE A 247 1.03 13.51 25.07
N LEU A 248 1.41 14.56 24.37
CA LEU A 248 0.63 15.13 23.29
C LEU A 248 0.82 14.33 21.99
N ILE A 249 -0.29 14.03 21.34
CA ILE A 249 -0.33 13.56 19.95
C ILE A 249 -1.26 14.46 19.13
N GLN A 250 -0.97 14.56 17.84
CA GLN A 250 -1.76 15.33 16.88
C GLN A 250 -2.23 14.43 15.72
N LYS A 251 -3.42 14.69 15.19
CA LYS A 251 -3.95 13.98 14.04
C LYS A 251 -3.50 14.69 12.77
N ARG A 252 -2.83 13.94 11.88
CA ARG A 252 -2.41 14.43 10.55
C ARG A 252 -3.63 14.88 9.73
N PRO A 253 -3.47 15.85 8.82
CA PRO A 253 -4.52 16.25 7.88
C PRO A 253 -5.17 15.07 7.15
N THR A 254 -6.39 15.26 6.65
CA THR A 254 -7.14 14.24 5.89
C THR A 254 -6.61 14.00 4.48
N THR A 255 -5.59 14.77 4.06
CA THR A 255 -4.91 14.65 2.77
C THR A 255 -3.39 14.59 2.97
N GLY A 256 -2.67 14.15 1.93
CA GLY A 256 -1.21 14.07 1.97
C GLY A 256 -0.68 12.76 2.57
N HIS A 257 0.60 12.77 2.96
CA HIS A 257 1.31 11.58 3.45
C HIS A 257 0.78 11.15 4.83
N LEU A 258 0.39 9.87 4.94
CA LEU A 258 -0.16 9.26 6.17
C LEU A 258 -1.38 10.00 6.72
N ALA A 259 -2.24 10.48 5.81
CA ALA A 259 -3.44 11.22 6.13
C ALA A 259 -4.30 10.54 7.20
N GLY A 260 -4.80 11.32 8.16
CA GLY A 260 -5.70 10.87 9.23
C GLY A 260 -5.08 9.98 10.31
N MET A 261 -3.79 9.64 10.23
CA MET A 261 -3.06 8.96 11.31
C MET A 261 -2.67 9.93 12.43
N TRP A 262 -2.37 9.39 13.62
CA TRP A 262 -1.84 10.18 14.73
C TRP A 262 -0.33 10.19 14.73
N GLU A 263 0.26 11.27 15.26
CA GLU A 263 1.70 11.41 15.40
C GLU A 263 2.09 12.28 16.58
N PHE A 264 3.40 12.32 16.84
CA PHE A 264 3.99 13.28 17.75
C PHE A 264 4.26 14.58 16.98
N PRO A 265 4.03 15.74 17.59
CA PRO A 265 4.30 17.02 16.94
C PRO A 265 5.75 17.17 16.49
N GLY A 266 5.95 17.94 15.42
CA GLY A 266 7.27 18.21 14.86
C GLY A 266 7.28 18.16 13.34
N GLY A 267 8.43 18.47 12.75
CA GLY A 267 8.53 18.67 11.32
C GLY A 267 9.94 18.52 10.78
N LYS A 268 10.11 18.90 9.51
CA LYS A 268 11.38 18.75 8.80
C LYS A 268 12.40 19.71 9.42
N ILE A 269 13.63 19.23 9.53
CA ILE A 269 14.76 20.08 9.88
C ILE A 269 15.14 20.88 8.63
N GLU A 270 15.04 22.19 8.71
CA GLU A 270 15.35 23.10 7.61
C GLU A 270 16.87 23.25 7.40
N PRO A 271 17.33 23.74 6.23
CA PRO A 271 18.73 24.06 6.02
C PRO A 271 19.27 25.01 7.10
N ASN A 272 20.47 24.73 7.61
CA ASN A 272 21.15 25.51 8.66
C ASN A 272 20.45 25.47 10.04
N GLU A 273 19.53 24.53 10.25
CA GLU A 273 18.85 24.32 11.52
C GLU A 273 19.34 23.04 12.22
N SER A 274 19.53 23.09 13.54
CA SER A 274 19.73 21.89 14.37
C SER A 274 18.39 21.23 14.71
N ALA A 275 18.39 19.93 15.00
CA ALA A 275 17.17 19.22 15.39
C ALA A 275 16.46 19.86 16.60
N LYS A 276 17.21 20.45 17.55
CA LYS A 276 16.65 21.13 18.73
C LYS A 276 15.97 22.45 18.35
N GLN A 277 16.54 23.21 17.41
CA GLN A 277 15.93 24.44 16.89
C GLN A 277 14.64 24.12 16.11
N ALA A 278 14.65 23.04 15.32
CA ALA A 278 13.47 22.57 14.61
C ALA A 278 12.31 22.27 15.56
N ILE A 279 12.55 21.59 16.70
CA ILE A 279 11.51 21.38 17.71
C ILE A 279 10.91 22.70 18.21
N ALA A 280 11.76 23.65 18.59
CA ALA A 280 11.30 24.93 19.12
C ALA A 280 10.47 25.72 18.10
N ARG A 281 10.85 25.68 16.82
CA ARG A 281 10.12 26.29 15.72
C ARG A 281 8.77 25.60 15.47
N GLU A 282 8.79 24.29 15.24
CA GLU A 282 7.59 23.49 14.92
C GLU A 282 6.55 23.53 16.04
N CYS A 283 6.96 23.47 17.31
CA CYS A 283 6.03 23.60 18.44
C CYS A 283 5.36 24.99 18.47
N ARG A 284 6.06 26.03 18.05
CA ARG A 284 5.50 27.39 17.99
C ARG A 284 4.56 27.53 16.78
N GLU A 285 5.00 27.06 15.62
CA GLU A 285 4.29 27.21 14.34
C GLU A 285 3.07 26.31 14.18
N GLU A 286 3.06 25.12 14.79
CA GLU A 286 1.93 24.19 14.70
C GLU A 286 0.98 24.30 15.90
N LEU A 287 1.51 24.64 17.08
CA LEU A 287 0.85 24.39 18.36
C LEU A 287 0.81 25.58 19.33
N ASP A 288 1.33 26.75 18.92
CA ASP A 288 1.47 27.94 19.78
C ASP A 288 2.09 27.60 21.15
N ALA A 289 3.06 26.68 21.13
CA ALA A 289 3.64 26.07 22.31
C ALA A 289 5.13 26.36 22.42
N SER A 290 5.58 26.69 23.64
CA SER A 290 7.00 26.75 23.98
C SER A 290 7.38 25.54 24.80
N VAL A 291 8.50 24.90 24.47
CA VAL A 291 8.92 23.66 25.09
C VAL A 291 10.39 23.70 25.52
N LYS A 292 10.71 23.03 26.63
CA LYS A 292 12.09 22.75 27.06
C LYS A 292 12.42 21.29 26.76
N ILE A 293 13.46 21.05 25.98
CA ILE A 293 13.98 19.70 25.75
C ILE A 293 14.65 19.21 27.03
N ILE A 294 14.19 18.08 27.55
CA ILE A 294 14.71 17.47 28.79
C ILE A 294 15.51 16.19 28.51
N HIS A 295 15.28 15.53 27.37
CA HIS A 295 15.99 14.32 27.00
C HIS A 295 15.99 14.12 25.47
N GLU A 296 17.12 13.68 24.91
CA GLU A 296 17.17 13.16 23.54
C GLU A 296 16.91 11.65 23.62
N LEU A 297 15.75 11.21 23.12
CA LEU A 297 15.32 9.83 23.27
C LEU A 297 16.06 8.92 22.31
N LYS A 298 15.95 9.18 21.00
CA LYS A 298 16.48 8.27 19.97
C LYS A 298 16.56 8.93 18.61
N LYS A 299 17.40 8.38 17.73
CA LYS A 299 17.31 8.57 16.28
C LYS A 299 16.78 7.32 15.59
N VAL A 300 15.78 7.48 14.72
CA VAL A 300 15.14 6.38 13.99
C VAL A 300 15.27 6.58 12.49
N LYS A 301 15.85 5.60 11.80
CA LYS A 301 15.83 5.53 10.34
C LYS A 301 14.65 4.70 9.85
N HIS A 302 13.92 5.22 8.87
CA HIS A 302 12.82 4.51 8.22
C HIS A 302 12.81 4.79 6.71
N ALA A 303 12.45 3.80 5.91
CA ALA A 303 12.42 3.90 4.46
C ALA A 303 10.99 3.75 3.94
N TYR A 304 10.53 4.74 3.19
CA TYR A 304 9.34 4.64 2.35
C TYR A 304 9.78 4.37 0.90
N THR A 305 8.82 4.01 0.05
CA THR A 305 9.09 3.64 -1.36
C THR A 305 9.74 4.76 -2.17
N HIS A 306 9.44 6.03 -1.83
CA HIS A 306 9.89 7.19 -2.60
C HIS A 306 10.90 8.08 -1.86
N PHE A 307 11.11 7.88 -0.55
CA PHE A 307 12.03 8.67 0.26
C PHE A 307 12.44 7.90 1.52
N LYS A 308 13.52 8.33 2.15
CA LYS A 308 13.94 7.88 3.48
C LYS A 308 13.71 8.99 4.49
N ILE A 309 13.46 8.61 5.73
CA ILE A 309 13.40 9.55 6.86
C ILE A 309 14.37 9.16 7.95
N GLU A 310 14.88 10.18 8.64
CA GLU A 310 15.59 10.08 9.90
C GLU A 310 14.86 10.96 10.92
N LEU A 311 14.23 10.31 11.90
CA LEU A 311 13.55 10.98 13.01
C LEU A 311 14.54 11.22 14.13
N ASN A 312 14.58 12.44 14.66
CA ASN A 312 15.31 12.83 15.86
C ASN A 312 14.26 13.09 16.94
N ILE A 313 14.14 12.19 17.92
CA ILE A 313 13.05 12.22 18.89
C ILE A 313 13.56 12.82 20.21
N PHE A 314 12.85 13.84 20.69
CA PHE A 314 13.14 14.52 21.95
C PHE A 314 11.96 14.42 22.89
N ILE A 315 12.22 14.22 24.17
CA ILE A 315 11.22 14.41 25.23
C ILE A 315 11.30 15.86 25.67
N CYS A 316 10.15 16.51 25.74
CA CYS A 316 10.03 17.92 26.04
C CYS A 316 9.04 18.14 27.18
N ARG A 317 9.32 19.13 28.04
CA ARG A 317 8.34 19.67 28.98
C ARG A 317 7.72 20.92 28.38
N LEU A 318 6.40 21.05 28.55
CA LEU A 318 5.70 22.26 28.16
C LEU A 318 6.12 23.43 29.08
N SER A 319 6.55 24.53 28.48
CA SER A 319 6.88 25.78 29.20
C SER A 319 5.74 26.80 29.10
N SER A 320 4.87 26.70 28.09
CA SER A 320 3.66 27.51 27.97
C SER A 320 2.50 26.96 28.83
N VAL A 321 1.55 27.81 29.19
CA VAL A 321 0.35 27.43 29.97
C VAL A 321 -0.59 26.53 29.15
N THR A 322 -0.71 26.83 27.86
CA THR A 322 -1.60 26.15 26.92
C THR A 322 -0.85 25.66 25.67
N VAL A 323 -1.46 24.67 25.02
CA VAL A 323 -1.16 24.22 23.66
C VAL A 323 -2.39 24.48 22.82
N ARG A 324 -2.24 25.14 21.68
CA ARG A 324 -3.34 25.44 20.76
C ARG A 324 -2.91 25.09 19.34
N PRO A 325 -3.54 24.08 18.69
CA PRO A 325 -3.23 23.80 17.31
C PRO A 325 -3.61 25.02 16.46
N LEU A 326 -2.65 25.54 15.70
CA LEU A 326 -2.82 26.72 14.83
C LEU A 326 -3.56 26.37 13.53
N GLN A 327 -3.65 25.08 13.23
CA GLN A 327 -4.57 24.52 12.23
C GLN A 327 -5.71 23.79 12.96
N ASP A 328 -6.82 23.54 12.25
CA ASP A 328 -7.96 22.77 12.79
C ASP A 328 -7.66 21.25 12.84
N GLN A 329 -6.54 20.91 13.47
CA GLN A 329 -6.05 19.55 13.65
C GLN A 329 -6.36 19.09 15.07
N PRO A 330 -7.08 17.96 15.23
CA PRO A 330 -7.33 17.40 16.54
C PRO A 330 -6.04 17.03 17.28
N ILE A 331 -5.95 17.47 18.53
CA ILE A 331 -4.87 17.08 19.46
C ILE A 331 -5.44 16.27 20.63
N ARG A 332 -4.63 15.38 21.21
CA ARG A 332 -4.98 14.60 22.40
C ARG A 332 -3.79 14.44 23.32
N TRP A 333 -4.06 14.52 24.63
CA TRP A 333 -3.15 14.09 25.67
C TRP A 333 -3.48 12.65 26.04
N ILE A 334 -2.53 11.73 25.83
CA ILE A 334 -2.75 10.30 26.05
C ILE A 334 -1.70 9.71 26.97
N GLY A 335 -2.08 8.66 27.70
CA GLY A 335 -1.16 7.80 28.45
C GLY A 335 -0.48 6.75 27.57
N LEU A 336 0.48 6.03 28.15
CA LEU A 336 1.19 4.92 27.49
C LEU A 336 0.25 3.75 27.13
N ASP A 337 -0.71 3.48 28.01
CA ASP A 337 -1.76 2.46 27.87
C ASP A 337 -2.73 2.76 26.72
N GLU A 338 -2.93 4.04 26.42
CA GLU A 338 -3.81 4.51 25.34
C GLU A 338 -3.16 4.43 23.94
N MET A 339 -1.83 4.28 23.82
CA MET A 339 -1.14 4.28 22.51
C MET A 339 -1.69 3.23 21.53
N SER A 340 -2.07 2.07 22.06
CA SER A 340 -2.58 0.96 21.25
C SER A 340 -3.91 1.28 20.58
N GLN A 341 -4.64 2.30 21.04
CA GLN A 341 -5.95 2.69 20.52
C GLN A 341 -5.87 3.58 19.27
N TYR A 342 -4.72 4.20 19.02
CA TYR A 342 -4.52 5.14 17.92
C TYR A 342 -3.68 4.52 16.79
N PRO A 343 -4.00 4.80 15.51
CA PRO A 343 -3.17 4.38 14.39
C PRO A 343 -1.96 5.30 14.21
N PHE A 344 -0.74 4.76 14.29
CA PHE A 344 0.50 5.53 14.13
C PHE A 344 1.32 5.11 12.89
N PRO A 345 2.13 6.00 12.32
CA PRO A 345 3.13 5.64 11.33
C PRO A 345 4.05 4.51 11.80
N ALA A 346 4.41 3.60 10.90
CA ALA A 346 5.32 2.48 11.19
C ALA A 346 6.70 2.93 11.73
N ALA A 347 7.11 4.16 11.43
CA ALA A 347 8.33 4.75 11.98
C ALA A 347 8.24 5.00 13.49
N ASN A 348 7.05 5.32 14.02
CA ASN A 348 6.85 5.68 15.41
C ASN A 348 6.98 4.47 16.33
N TYR A 349 6.43 3.33 15.92
CA TYR A 349 6.55 2.05 16.63
C TYR A 349 7.99 1.63 16.93
N LYS A 350 8.98 2.13 16.19
CA LYS A 350 10.41 1.83 16.41
C LYS A 350 11.00 2.46 17.66
N PHE A 351 10.33 3.45 18.27
CA PHE A 351 10.79 4.09 19.51
C PHE A 351 9.80 3.93 20.67
N PHE A 352 8.63 3.32 20.49
CA PHE A 352 7.61 3.18 21.55
C PHE A 352 8.11 2.45 22.79
N LYS A 353 8.80 1.31 22.62
CA LYS A 353 9.38 0.57 23.74
C LYS A 353 10.39 1.40 24.54
N GLU A 354 11.17 2.21 23.84
CA GLU A 354 12.18 3.06 24.46
C GLU A 354 11.54 4.25 25.16
N LEU A 355 10.53 4.86 24.55
CA LEU A 355 9.70 5.88 25.18
C LEU A 355 9.08 5.35 26.48
N GLU A 356 8.44 4.18 26.44
CA GLU A 356 7.83 3.54 27.61
C GLU A 356 8.87 3.30 28.72
N THR A 357 10.03 2.76 28.36
CA THR A 357 11.13 2.51 29.31
C THR A 357 11.62 3.80 29.95
N THR A 358 11.80 4.86 29.15
CA THR A 358 12.31 6.16 29.62
C THR A 358 11.30 6.88 30.51
N LEU A 359 10.01 6.85 30.17
CA LEU A 359 8.97 7.46 31.00
C LEU A 359 8.80 6.73 32.34
N LYS A 360 8.84 5.38 32.33
CA LYS A 360 8.78 4.57 33.57
C LYS A 360 9.99 4.76 34.49
N LYS A 361 11.16 5.13 33.95
CA LYS A 361 12.39 5.40 34.73
C LYS A 361 12.44 6.79 35.37
N GLY A 362 11.36 7.56 35.36
CA GLY A 362 11.24 8.79 36.14
C GLY A 362 11.68 10.08 35.43
N VAL A 363 11.75 10.10 34.09
CA VAL A 363 11.84 11.40 33.35
C VAL A 363 10.57 12.26 33.57
N MET A 364 9.52 11.68 34.16
CA MET A 364 8.31 12.37 34.63
C MET A 364 8.45 13.03 36.01
N MET A 365 9.55 12.79 36.77
CA MET A 365 9.61 13.11 38.21
C MET A 365 10.31 14.41 38.63
N ASN A 366 10.81 15.26 37.72
CA ASN A 366 11.46 16.53 38.10
C ASN A 366 11.05 17.69 37.22
#